data_AF-A0A3M1N0R7-F1
#
_entry.id   AF-A0A3M1N0R7-F1
#
_cell.length_a   1.000
_cell.length_b   1.000
_cell.length_c   1.000
_cell.angle_alpha   90.00
_cell.angle_beta   90.00
_cell.angle_gamma   90.00
#
_symmetry.space_group_name_H-M   'P 1'
#
loop_
_entity.id
_entity.type
_entity.pdbx_description
1 polymer ?
#
loop_
_entity_poly.entity_id
_entity_poly.type
_entity_poly.pdbx_seq_one_letter_code
_entity_poly.pdbx_strand_id
1 'polypeptide(L)'
;MPKQQREMMLETVKKSLLARTLPTPSIYDAVWDVDAGLVAFTSLAEKQVELFGDLFKQTFQGLRLVPVIPYLRAERLLDETLKPKLQTLNQAGTDTVLDLIEQNTWLGEDFLLWLLDATLHGDGRYQVNQPGPAVDGEEFAAWLDDRLVISGASESGVQKLVLSGPQDRFREACTALVDGKALREAVIHLEKGEDAWRLNLKADRFQFASLRCPKVQLEKDDLTGEQMEKEALFFERMHLLHTGLQLFDSLFAAFLDQRLTDAWPQQLAAIRQRLAQSQAE
;
A
#
# COMPACT_ATOMS: atom_id res chain seq x y z
N MET A 1 -33.35 -5.93 41.46
CA MET A 1 -32.42 -4.78 41.42
C MET A 1 -32.80 -3.82 40.29
N PRO A 2 -33.19 -2.57 40.62
CA PRO A 2 -33.42 -1.48 39.67
C PRO A 2 -32.21 -1.25 38.74
N LYS A 3 -32.46 -0.79 37.50
CA LYS A 3 -31.43 -0.59 36.46
C LYS A 3 -30.31 0.36 36.91
N GLN A 4 -30.66 1.48 37.52
CA GLN A 4 -29.71 2.48 38.04
C GLN A 4 -28.76 1.91 39.11
N GLN A 5 -29.25 1.08 40.03
CA GLN A 5 -28.41 0.48 41.07
C GLN A 5 -27.39 -0.50 40.48
N ARG A 6 -27.77 -1.23 39.42
CA ARG A 6 -26.83 -2.09 38.68
C ARG A 6 -25.75 -1.29 37.96
N GLU A 7 -26.11 -0.18 37.32
CA GLU A 7 -25.16 0.71 36.63
C GLU A 7 -24.15 1.33 37.61
N MET A 8 -24.60 1.81 38.77
CA MET A 8 -23.72 2.32 39.82
C MET A 8 -22.75 1.26 40.38
N MET A 9 -23.23 0.04 40.60
CA MET A 9 -22.38 -1.07 41.03
C MET A 9 -21.34 -1.42 39.95
N LEU A 10 -21.74 -1.44 38.68
CA LEU A 10 -20.85 -1.67 37.54
C LEU A 10 -19.75 -0.60 37.45
N GLU A 11 -20.10 0.68 37.57
CA GLU A 11 -19.10 1.76 37.56
C GLU A 11 -18.14 1.66 38.74
N THR A 12 -18.64 1.34 39.94
CA THR A 12 -17.82 1.22 41.15
C THR A 12 -16.82 0.07 41.02
N VAL A 13 -17.30 -1.10 40.55
CA VAL A 13 -16.44 -2.26 40.28
C VAL A 13 -15.43 -1.95 39.18
N LYS A 14 -15.86 -1.30 38.09
CA LYS A 14 -14.96 -0.90 36.98
C LYS A 14 -13.84 0.03 37.46
N LYS A 15 -14.15 1.05 38.27
CA LYS A 15 -13.14 1.96 38.85
C LYS A 15 -12.16 1.22 39.77
N SER A 16 -12.66 0.31 40.61
CA SER A 16 -11.82 -0.51 41.50
C SER A 16 -10.88 -1.44 40.72
N LEU A 17 -11.36 -2.04 39.63
CA LEU A 17 -10.56 -2.90 38.76
C LEU A 17 -9.52 -2.09 37.96
N LEU A 18 -9.88 -0.92 37.43
CA LEU A 18 -8.96 -0.04 36.70
C LEU A 18 -7.79 0.42 37.58
N ALA A 19 -8.04 0.75 38.86
CA ALA A 19 -6.96 1.12 39.79
C ALA A 19 -5.95 0.00 40.06
N ARG A 20 -6.31 -1.25 39.76
CA ARG A 20 -5.48 -2.46 39.99
C ARG A 20 -4.95 -3.09 38.70
N THR A 21 -5.34 -2.56 37.54
CA THR A 21 -4.91 -3.06 36.25
C THR A 21 -3.76 -2.20 35.74
N LEU A 22 -2.61 -2.83 35.47
CA LEU A 22 -1.49 -2.14 34.84
C LEU A 22 -1.90 -1.72 33.42
N PRO A 23 -1.55 -0.50 32.98
CA PRO A 23 -1.80 -0.11 31.60
C PRO A 23 -1.00 -1.00 30.66
N THR A 24 -1.64 -1.50 29.60
CA THR A 24 -0.95 -2.18 28.50
C THR A 24 -0.54 -1.14 27.47
N PRO A 25 0.75 -0.80 27.34
CA PRO A 25 1.18 0.15 26.31
C PRO A 25 0.99 -0.46 24.92
N SER A 26 0.64 0.37 23.95
CA SER A 26 0.73 0.06 22.53
C SER A 26 1.71 1.06 21.93
N ILE A 27 2.72 0.57 21.22
CA ILE A 27 3.77 1.38 20.61
C ILE A 27 3.55 1.34 19.10
N TYR A 28 3.61 2.52 18.49
CA TYR A 28 3.53 2.69 17.05
C TYR A 28 4.68 3.58 16.63
N ASP A 29 5.49 3.11 15.71
CA ASP A 29 6.63 3.84 15.20
C ASP A 29 6.21 4.79 14.09
N ALA A 30 6.86 5.94 14.04
CA ALA A 30 6.75 6.89 12.95
C ALA A 30 8.15 7.33 12.52
N VAL A 31 8.35 7.48 11.22
CA VAL A 31 9.57 8.04 10.64
C VAL A 31 9.15 9.22 9.76
N TRP A 32 9.81 10.36 9.95
CA TRP A 32 9.60 11.55 9.14
C TRP A 32 10.84 11.83 8.31
N ASP A 33 10.71 11.65 7.00
CA ASP A 33 11.65 12.16 6.02
C ASP A 33 11.27 13.62 5.71
N VAL A 34 12.05 14.54 6.26
CA VAL A 34 11.82 15.99 6.14
C VAL A 34 12.16 16.51 4.74
N ASP A 35 13.12 15.87 4.06
CA ASP A 35 13.58 16.28 2.73
C ASP A 35 12.55 15.87 1.68
N ALA A 36 12.00 14.66 1.80
CA ALA A 36 10.93 14.17 0.94
C ALA A 36 9.53 14.68 1.35
N GLY A 37 9.38 15.26 2.54
CA GLY A 37 8.09 15.67 3.09
C GLY A 37 7.14 14.49 3.34
N LEU A 38 7.68 13.33 3.72
CA LEU A 38 6.95 12.08 3.90
C LEU A 38 7.01 11.60 5.35
N VAL A 39 5.85 11.23 5.89
CA VAL A 39 5.75 10.60 7.21
C VAL A 39 5.25 9.17 7.03
N ALA A 40 6.09 8.20 7.37
CA ALA A 40 5.71 6.80 7.47
C ALA A 40 5.21 6.51 8.88
N PHE A 41 4.05 5.86 8.99
CA PHE A 41 3.45 5.45 10.27
C PHE A 41 3.11 3.96 10.23
N THR A 42 3.50 3.21 11.25
CA THR A 42 3.46 1.72 11.21
C THR A 42 2.10 1.12 11.60
N SER A 43 1.01 1.88 11.49
CA SER A 43 -0.35 1.40 11.72
C SER A 43 -1.32 1.87 10.64
N LEU A 44 -2.22 0.97 10.24
CA LEU A 44 -3.30 1.23 9.28
C LEU A 44 -4.67 1.37 9.94
N ALA A 45 -4.74 1.22 11.26
CA ALA A 45 -6.01 1.27 11.97
C ALA A 45 -6.47 2.73 12.10
N GLU A 46 -7.69 3.02 11.64
CA GLU A 46 -8.21 4.40 11.47
C GLU A 46 -8.07 5.26 12.73
N LYS A 47 -8.44 4.70 13.89
CA LYS A 47 -8.34 5.39 15.18
C LYS A 47 -6.92 5.79 15.54
N GLN A 48 -5.94 4.92 15.24
CA GLN A 48 -4.53 5.18 15.50
C GLN A 48 -3.98 6.23 14.53
N VAL A 49 -4.37 6.17 13.26
CA VAL A 49 -3.98 7.16 12.24
C VAL A 49 -4.54 8.54 12.58
N GLU A 50 -5.82 8.62 12.96
CA GLU A 50 -6.47 9.87 13.40
C GLU A 50 -5.77 10.44 14.63
N LEU A 51 -5.56 9.63 15.67
CA LEU A 51 -4.85 10.04 16.89
C LEU A 51 -3.44 10.57 16.57
N PHE A 52 -2.69 9.87 15.72
CA PHE A 52 -1.36 10.31 15.31
C PHE A 52 -1.41 11.64 14.54
N GLY A 53 -2.36 11.80 13.62
CA GLY A 53 -2.56 13.03 12.87
C GLY A 53 -2.90 14.23 13.77
N ASP A 54 -3.75 14.03 14.77
CA ASP A 54 -4.08 15.06 15.76
C ASP A 54 -2.87 15.46 16.61
N LEU A 55 -2.10 14.48 17.10
CA LEU A 55 -0.87 14.73 17.85
C LEU A 55 0.18 15.45 17.00
N PHE A 56 0.34 15.06 15.74
CA PHE A 56 1.25 15.71 14.80
C PHE A 56 0.86 17.18 14.59
N LYS A 57 -0.41 17.46 14.34
CA LYS A 57 -0.93 18.82 14.15
C LYS A 57 -0.79 19.70 15.41
N GLN A 58 -0.98 19.12 16.60
CA GLN A 58 -0.79 19.83 17.86
C GLN A 58 0.68 20.16 18.12
N THR A 59 1.58 19.24 17.75
CA THR A 59 3.03 19.37 17.96
C THR A 59 3.66 20.32 16.94
N PHE A 60 3.31 20.18 15.65
CA PHE A 60 3.89 20.93 14.54
C PHE A 60 2.88 21.93 13.98
N GLN A 61 2.80 23.09 14.63
CA GLN A 61 1.86 24.15 14.24
C GLN A 61 2.08 24.60 12.78
N GLY A 62 0.99 24.69 12.02
CA GLY A 62 1.03 25.08 10.61
C GLY A 62 1.21 23.92 9.62
N LEU A 63 1.64 22.74 10.09
CA LEU A 63 1.74 21.54 9.24
C LEU A 63 0.50 20.66 9.37
N ARG A 64 0.19 19.95 8.28
CA ARG A 64 -0.90 18.96 8.24
C ARG A 64 -0.44 17.73 7.47
N LEU A 65 -0.80 16.57 7.96
CA LEU A 65 -0.60 15.32 7.24
C LEU A 65 -1.72 15.14 6.24
N VAL A 66 -1.34 14.77 5.02
CA VAL A 66 -2.25 14.35 3.95
C VAL A 66 -1.89 12.91 3.60
N PRO A 67 -2.85 11.98 3.60
CA PRO A 67 -2.56 10.59 3.27
C PRO A 67 -2.10 10.48 1.81
N VAL A 68 -1.11 9.61 1.56
CA VAL A 68 -0.59 9.35 0.21
C VAL A 68 -1.51 8.33 -0.47
N ILE A 69 -2.56 8.84 -1.12
CA ILE A 69 -3.56 8.06 -1.86
C ILE A 69 -3.10 7.83 -3.31
N PRO A 70 -3.71 6.90 -4.08
CA PRO A 70 -3.26 6.57 -5.43
C PRO A 70 -3.12 7.80 -6.35
N TYR A 71 -4.14 8.66 -6.36
CA TYR A 71 -4.16 9.86 -7.21
C TYR A 71 -3.03 10.84 -6.86
N LEU A 72 -2.88 11.19 -5.57
CA LEU A 72 -1.83 12.11 -5.11
C LEU A 72 -0.43 11.51 -5.26
N ARG A 73 -0.29 10.18 -5.13
CA ARG A 73 0.97 9.49 -5.39
C ARG A 73 1.32 9.58 -6.88
N ALA A 74 0.37 9.30 -7.76
CA ALA A 74 0.58 9.43 -9.20
C ALA A 74 0.99 10.84 -9.60
N GLU A 75 0.30 11.87 -9.10
CA GLU A 75 0.64 13.27 -9.39
C GLU A 75 2.06 13.64 -8.96
N ARG A 76 2.59 13.03 -7.89
CA ARG A 76 3.99 13.25 -7.43
C ARG A 76 5.04 12.57 -8.30
N LEU A 77 4.71 11.41 -8.87
CA LEU A 77 5.65 10.62 -9.68
C LEU A 77 5.69 11.05 -11.15
N LEU A 78 4.62 11.68 -11.64
CA LEU A 78 4.49 12.08 -13.03
C LEU A 78 5.27 13.36 -13.34
N ASP A 79 5.86 13.37 -14.54
CA ASP A 79 6.37 14.58 -15.16
C ASP A 79 5.25 15.58 -15.48
N GLU A 80 5.61 16.86 -15.56
CA GLU A 80 4.68 17.97 -15.86
C GLU A 80 3.88 17.78 -17.17
N THR A 81 4.38 16.97 -18.10
CA THR A 81 3.72 16.67 -19.38
C THR A 81 2.53 15.72 -19.23
N LEU A 82 2.55 14.83 -18.24
CA LEU A 82 1.53 13.81 -18.00
C LEU A 82 0.51 14.21 -16.94
N LYS A 83 0.84 15.16 -16.05
CA LYS A 83 -0.10 15.68 -15.04
C LYS A 83 -1.44 16.17 -15.62
N PRO A 84 -1.49 16.93 -16.74
CA PRO A 84 -2.77 17.34 -17.33
C PRO A 84 -3.63 16.16 -17.80
N LYS A 85 -3.00 15.06 -18.23
CA LYS A 85 -3.72 13.83 -18.63
C LYS A 85 -4.34 13.16 -17.41
N LEU A 86 -3.59 13.03 -16.32
CA LEU A 86 -4.12 12.51 -15.06
C LEU A 86 -5.30 13.35 -14.56
N GLN A 87 -5.18 14.69 -14.61
CA GLN A 87 -6.25 15.62 -14.23
C GLN A 87 -7.51 15.46 -15.10
N THR A 88 -7.35 15.23 -16.40
CA THR A 88 -8.48 14.99 -17.31
C THR A 88 -9.22 13.68 -17.00
N LEU A 89 -8.50 12.69 -16.47
CA LEU A 89 -9.07 11.40 -16.05
C LEU A 89 -9.59 11.41 -14.60
N ASN A 90 -9.33 12.48 -13.83
CA ASN A 90 -9.86 12.65 -12.48
C ASN A 90 -11.38 12.70 -12.52
N GLN A 91 -12.02 11.85 -11.71
CA GLN A 91 -13.48 11.77 -11.63
C GLN A 91 -14.04 12.49 -10.37
N ALA A 92 -13.16 13.04 -9.52
CA ALA A 92 -13.57 13.76 -8.33
C ALA A 92 -14.21 15.12 -8.67
N GLY A 93 -15.28 15.47 -7.95
CA GLY A 93 -15.93 16.77 -8.10
C GLY A 93 -15.25 17.88 -7.29
N THR A 94 -14.42 17.50 -6.32
CA THR A 94 -13.71 18.37 -5.39
C THR A 94 -12.30 17.84 -5.12
N ASP A 95 -11.39 18.72 -4.73
CA ASP A 95 -10.02 18.35 -4.34
C ASP A 95 -9.93 17.79 -2.92
N THR A 96 -11.06 17.39 -2.32
CA THR A 96 -11.04 16.77 -1.00
C THR A 96 -10.46 15.36 -1.11
N VAL A 97 -9.63 14.97 -0.14
CA VAL A 97 -8.98 13.64 -0.12
C VAL A 97 -10.02 12.51 -0.19
N LEU A 98 -11.17 12.66 0.46
CA LEU A 98 -12.21 11.64 0.45
C LEU A 98 -12.81 11.45 -0.95
N ASP A 99 -13.14 12.55 -1.63
CA ASP A 99 -13.69 12.53 -2.98
C ASP A 99 -12.66 11.98 -4.00
N LEU A 100 -11.39 12.37 -3.85
CA LEU A 100 -10.30 11.80 -4.66
C LEU A 100 -10.15 10.29 -4.48
N ILE A 101 -10.33 9.76 -3.25
CA ILE A 101 -10.29 8.32 -2.99
C ILE A 101 -11.50 7.63 -3.63
N GLU A 102 -12.71 8.14 -3.37
CA GLU A 102 -13.95 7.49 -3.79
C GLU A 102 -14.14 7.48 -5.31
N GLN A 103 -13.78 8.57 -5.99
CA GLN A 103 -13.99 8.71 -7.43
C GLN A 103 -12.82 8.18 -8.27
N ASN A 104 -11.63 8.05 -7.69
CA ASN A 104 -10.45 7.55 -8.42
C ASN A 104 -9.95 6.16 -7.97
N THR A 105 -10.83 5.31 -7.43
CA THR A 105 -10.46 3.92 -7.08
C THR A 105 -9.95 3.14 -8.29
N TRP A 106 -10.42 3.51 -9.49
CA TRP A 106 -9.99 2.95 -10.78
C TRP A 106 -8.47 2.89 -10.90
N LEU A 107 -7.72 3.84 -10.33
CA LEU A 107 -6.28 3.92 -10.51
C LEU A 107 -5.56 2.76 -9.81
N GLY A 108 -5.97 2.44 -8.58
CA GLY A 108 -5.42 1.29 -7.87
C GLY A 108 -5.93 -0.05 -8.40
N GLU A 109 -7.20 -0.10 -8.82
CA GLU A 109 -7.79 -1.30 -9.42
C GLU A 109 -7.13 -1.66 -10.76
N ASP A 110 -6.96 -0.67 -11.64
CA ASP A 110 -6.28 -0.82 -12.93
C ASP A 110 -4.79 -1.17 -12.74
N PHE A 111 -4.12 -0.58 -11.74
CA PHE A 111 -2.73 -0.91 -11.42
C PHE A 111 -2.57 -2.38 -11.04
N LEU A 112 -3.40 -2.88 -10.13
CA LEU A 112 -3.35 -4.29 -9.72
C LEU A 112 -3.74 -5.23 -10.86
N LEU A 113 -4.72 -4.85 -11.69
CA LEU A 113 -5.13 -5.63 -12.86
C LEU A 113 -4.01 -5.72 -13.90
N TRP A 114 -3.34 -4.60 -14.16
CA TRP A 114 -2.18 -4.53 -15.05
C TRP A 114 -1.03 -5.41 -14.54
N LEU A 115 -0.73 -5.34 -13.24
CA LEU A 115 0.33 -6.14 -12.63
C LEU A 115 -0.02 -7.64 -12.62
N LEU A 116 -1.29 -8.00 -12.47
CA LEU A 116 -1.76 -9.38 -12.61
C LEU A 116 -1.54 -9.92 -14.03
N ASP A 117 -1.89 -9.14 -15.05
CA ASP A 117 -1.65 -9.52 -16.44
C ASP A 117 -0.15 -9.69 -16.74
N ALA A 118 0.67 -8.77 -16.24
CA ALA A 118 2.14 -8.89 -16.34
C ALA A 118 2.68 -10.11 -15.59
N THR A 119 2.09 -10.48 -14.45
CA THR A 119 2.45 -11.69 -13.70
C THR A 119 2.12 -12.98 -14.47
N LEU A 120 1.00 -12.99 -15.19
CA LEU A 120 0.54 -14.17 -15.94
C LEU A 120 1.23 -14.32 -17.31
N HIS A 121 1.50 -13.20 -17.98
CA HIS A 121 1.85 -13.19 -19.41
C HIS A 121 3.15 -12.44 -19.73
N GLY A 122 3.71 -11.70 -18.77
CA GLY A 122 4.95 -10.94 -18.92
C GLY A 122 6.17 -11.68 -18.37
N ASP A 123 7.31 -10.99 -18.39
CA ASP A 123 8.57 -11.45 -17.79
C ASP A 123 8.77 -10.94 -16.35
N GLY A 124 7.87 -10.08 -15.86
CA GLY A 124 7.88 -9.52 -14.53
C GLY A 124 9.03 -8.55 -14.25
N ARG A 125 9.69 -8.01 -15.28
CA ARG A 125 10.88 -7.15 -15.14
C ARG A 125 10.55 -5.68 -15.36
N TYR A 126 11.14 -4.83 -14.54
CA TYR A 126 10.94 -3.39 -14.54
C TYR A 126 12.27 -2.66 -14.27
N GLN A 127 12.31 -1.37 -14.56
CA GLN A 127 13.50 -0.54 -14.34
C GLN A 127 13.24 0.49 -13.25
N VAL A 128 14.24 0.72 -12.41
CA VAL A 128 14.25 1.85 -11.47
C VAL A 128 14.24 3.14 -12.28
N ASN A 129 13.26 4.00 -12.04
CA ASN A 129 13.14 5.30 -12.72
C ASN A 129 12.63 6.43 -11.81
N GLN A 130 12.54 6.17 -10.49
CA GLN A 130 12.15 7.14 -9.48
C GLN A 130 13.30 7.43 -8.51
N PRO A 131 13.33 8.60 -7.86
CA PRO A 131 14.36 8.95 -6.88
C PRO A 131 14.42 7.97 -5.70
N GLY A 132 15.64 7.63 -5.27
CA GLY A 132 15.87 6.79 -4.10
C GLY A 132 17.28 6.18 -4.09
N PRO A 133 17.53 5.22 -3.18
CA PRO A 133 18.88 4.68 -2.98
C PRO A 133 19.39 3.75 -4.09
N ALA A 134 18.51 3.07 -4.83
CA ALA A 134 18.88 2.23 -5.97
C ALA A 134 19.27 3.10 -7.18
N VAL A 135 20.15 2.57 -8.02
CA VAL A 135 20.67 3.27 -9.19
C VAL A 135 19.62 3.32 -10.29
N ASP A 136 19.46 4.48 -10.91
CA ASP A 136 18.57 4.70 -12.04
C ASP A 136 18.87 3.74 -13.20
N GLY A 137 17.83 3.15 -13.78
CA GLY A 137 17.90 2.17 -14.86
C GLY A 137 18.23 0.74 -14.43
N GLU A 138 18.53 0.46 -13.15
CA GLU A 138 18.73 -0.91 -12.70
C GLU A 138 17.43 -1.74 -12.81
N GLU A 139 17.57 -3.02 -13.17
CA GLU A 139 16.44 -3.95 -13.27
C GLU A 139 16.02 -4.47 -11.90
N PHE A 140 14.71 -4.61 -11.71
CA PHE A 140 14.11 -5.35 -10.60
C PHE A 140 12.91 -6.16 -11.11
N ALA A 141 12.54 -7.21 -10.38
CA ALA A 141 11.36 -8.01 -10.66
C ALA A 141 10.18 -7.60 -9.78
N ALA A 142 8.97 -7.66 -10.32
CA ALA A 142 7.74 -7.48 -9.55
C ALA A 142 6.60 -8.38 -10.05
N TRP A 143 5.86 -8.97 -9.12
CA TRP A 143 4.72 -9.82 -9.45
C TRP A 143 3.71 -9.89 -8.29
N LEU A 144 2.52 -10.41 -8.59
CA LEU A 144 1.52 -10.75 -7.58
C LEU A 144 1.63 -12.22 -7.20
N ASP A 145 1.50 -12.53 -5.91
CA ASP A 145 1.32 -13.92 -5.45
C ASP A 145 0.69 -13.91 -4.05
N ASP A 146 0.54 -15.06 -3.42
CA ASP A 146 0.14 -15.30 -2.02
C ASP A 146 -1.28 -14.88 -1.62
N ARG A 147 -1.73 -13.66 -1.87
CA ARG A 147 -3.06 -13.20 -1.44
C ARG A 147 -3.63 -12.17 -2.39
N LEU A 148 -4.88 -12.41 -2.80
CA LEU A 148 -5.68 -11.50 -3.61
C LEU A 148 -7.05 -11.34 -2.96
N VAL A 149 -7.58 -10.12 -2.99
CA VAL A 149 -8.93 -9.81 -2.52
C VAL A 149 -9.68 -9.15 -3.66
N ILE A 150 -10.73 -9.81 -4.13
CA ILE A 150 -11.54 -9.35 -5.26
C ILE A 150 -12.96 -9.10 -4.76
N SER A 151 -13.56 -7.99 -5.14
CA SER A 151 -14.96 -7.72 -4.81
C SER A 151 -15.70 -6.98 -5.89
N GLY A 152 -17.02 -7.19 -5.93
CA GLY A 152 -17.92 -6.51 -6.84
C GLY A 152 -19.33 -6.43 -6.25
N ALA A 153 -20.14 -5.55 -6.83
CA ALA A 153 -21.56 -5.48 -6.50
C ALA A 153 -22.31 -6.68 -7.08
N SER A 154 -23.25 -7.23 -6.32
CA SER A 154 -24.22 -8.23 -6.75
C SER A 154 -25.63 -7.80 -6.34
N GLU A 155 -26.65 -8.52 -6.81
CA GLU A 155 -28.07 -8.27 -6.45
C GLU A 155 -28.33 -8.32 -4.93
N SER A 156 -27.49 -9.01 -4.16
CA SER A 156 -27.62 -9.22 -2.71
C SER A 156 -26.64 -8.41 -1.86
N GLY A 157 -25.83 -7.53 -2.47
CA GLY A 157 -24.85 -6.69 -1.78
C GLY A 157 -23.44 -6.81 -2.36
N VAL A 158 -22.42 -6.53 -1.56
CA VAL A 158 -21.02 -6.68 -2.01
C VAL A 158 -20.57 -8.12 -1.84
N GLN A 159 -20.22 -8.79 -2.94
CA GLN A 159 -19.61 -10.11 -2.89
C GLN A 159 -18.09 -9.97 -2.83
N LYS A 160 -17.46 -10.62 -1.84
CA LYS A 160 -16.00 -10.61 -1.62
C LYS A 160 -15.43 -12.01 -1.77
N LEU A 161 -14.42 -12.16 -2.61
CA LEU A 161 -13.57 -13.34 -2.77
C LEU A 161 -12.19 -13.05 -2.18
N VAL A 162 -11.64 -13.98 -1.41
CA VAL A 162 -10.29 -13.89 -0.84
C VAL A 162 -9.53 -15.16 -1.21
N LEU A 163 -8.45 -14.99 -1.97
CA LEU A 163 -7.50 -16.03 -2.30
C LEU A 163 -6.32 -15.93 -1.35
N SER A 164 -5.78 -17.07 -0.89
CA SER A 164 -4.69 -17.10 0.06
C SER A 164 -3.81 -18.34 -0.13
N GLY A 165 -2.50 -18.17 0.04
CA GLY A 165 -1.47 -19.15 -0.29
C GLY A 165 -0.90 -18.96 -1.70
N PRO A 166 0.16 -19.70 -2.07
CA PRO A 166 0.76 -19.63 -3.40
C PRO A 166 -0.28 -19.85 -4.50
N GLN A 167 -0.27 -19.02 -5.53
CA GLN A 167 -1.26 -19.06 -6.60
C GLN A 167 -0.66 -19.70 -7.85
N ASP A 168 -1.29 -20.77 -8.33
CA ASP A 168 -0.97 -21.37 -9.63
C ASP A 168 -1.98 -20.89 -10.68
N ARG A 169 -1.51 -20.15 -11.69
CA ARG A 169 -2.28 -19.61 -12.83
C ARG A 169 -3.48 -18.69 -12.50
N PHE A 170 -3.74 -18.38 -11.23
CA PHE A 170 -4.76 -17.42 -10.79
C PHE A 170 -6.18 -17.68 -11.33
N ARG A 171 -6.54 -18.93 -11.66
CA ARG A 171 -7.82 -19.25 -12.36
C ARG A 171 -9.07 -18.70 -11.67
N GLU A 172 -9.15 -18.80 -10.34
CA GLU A 172 -10.28 -18.27 -9.55
C GLU A 172 -10.32 -16.73 -9.59
N ALA A 173 -9.15 -16.08 -9.59
CA ALA A 173 -9.05 -14.64 -9.75
C ALA A 173 -9.50 -14.21 -11.15
N CYS A 174 -8.99 -14.86 -12.20
CA CYS A 174 -9.35 -14.58 -13.59
C CYS A 174 -10.87 -14.71 -13.79
N THR A 175 -11.49 -15.78 -13.28
CA THR A 175 -12.95 -15.96 -13.34
C THR A 175 -13.69 -14.79 -12.68
N ALA A 176 -13.31 -14.43 -11.45
CA ALA A 176 -13.94 -13.34 -10.73
C ALA A 176 -13.80 -11.97 -11.43
N LEU A 177 -12.65 -11.71 -12.07
CA LEU A 177 -12.38 -10.48 -12.81
C LEU A 177 -13.14 -10.43 -14.15
N VAL A 178 -13.25 -11.56 -14.85
CA VAL A 178 -14.05 -11.69 -16.08
C VAL A 178 -15.54 -11.46 -15.79
N ASP A 179 -16.02 -11.90 -14.62
CA ASP A 179 -17.39 -11.63 -14.13
C ASP A 179 -17.62 -10.16 -13.74
N GLY A 180 -16.63 -9.27 -13.92
CA GLY A 180 -16.76 -7.83 -13.69
C GLY A 180 -16.47 -7.39 -12.25
N LYS A 181 -15.91 -8.25 -11.40
CA LYS A 181 -15.42 -7.84 -10.07
C LYS A 181 -14.07 -7.14 -10.22
N ALA A 182 -13.71 -6.36 -9.20
CA ALA A 182 -12.45 -5.60 -9.18
C ALA A 182 -11.46 -6.16 -8.16
N LEU A 183 -10.18 -6.13 -8.50
CA LEU A 183 -9.09 -6.48 -7.59
C LEU A 183 -8.86 -5.34 -6.58
N ARG A 184 -9.13 -5.59 -5.30
CA ARG A 184 -9.12 -4.60 -4.22
C ARG A 184 -7.85 -4.62 -3.39
N GLU A 185 -7.29 -5.81 -3.18
CA GLU A 185 -6.01 -5.97 -2.49
C GLU A 185 -5.20 -7.07 -3.16
N ALA A 186 -3.89 -6.92 -3.20
CA ALA A 186 -2.99 -7.97 -3.65
C ALA A 186 -1.64 -7.89 -2.93
N VAL A 187 -1.06 -9.06 -2.66
CA VAL A 187 0.33 -9.14 -2.22
C VAL A 187 1.26 -8.98 -3.41
N ILE A 188 2.05 -7.92 -3.37
CA ILE A 188 3.10 -7.59 -4.33
C ILE A 188 4.43 -8.07 -3.77
N HIS A 189 5.17 -8.79 -4.61
CA HIS A 189 6.56 -9.16 -4.39
C HIS A 189 7.44 -8.28 -5.27
N LEU A 190 8.56 -7.82 -4.70
CA LEU A 190 9.58 -7.06 -5.43
C LEU A 190 10.94 -7.72 -5.14
N GLU A 191 11.75 -7.93 -6.16
CA GLU A 191 13.11 -8.49 -5.99
C GLU A 191 14.13 -7.66 -6.78
N LYS A 192 15.26 -7.35 -6.14
CA LYS A 192 16.39 -6.68 -6.77
C LYS A 192 17.69 -7.32 -6.28
N GLY A 193 18.36 -8.05 -7.17
CA GLY A 193 19.54 -8.84 -6.79
C GLY A 193 19.16 -9.93 -5.79
N GLU A 194 19.75 -9.89 -4.59
CA GLU A 194 19.47 -10.84 -3.50
C GLU A 194 18.40 -10.31 -2.52
N ASP A 195 18.01 -9.05 -2.66
CA ASP A 195 17.04 -8.41 -1.78
C ASP A 195 15.61 -8.62 -2.27
N ALA A 196 14.73 -8.96 -1.33
CA ALA A 196 13.31 -9.18 -1.58
C ALA A 196 12.44 -8.35 -0.63
N TRP A 197 11.40 -7.72 -1.19
CA TRP A 197 10.34 -7.03 -0.47
C TRP A 197 9.01 -7.67 -0.75
N ARG A 198 8.11 -7.58 0.23
CA ARG A 198 6.74 -8.07 0.13
C ARG A 198 5.80 -7.13 0.84
N LEU A 199 4.67 -6.80 0.21
CA LEU A 199 3.61 -5.99 0.84
C LEU A 199 2.25 -6.39 0.31
N ASN A 200 1.21 -6.28 1.14
CA ASN A 200 -0.19 -6.36 0.69
C ASN A 200 -0.68 -4.93 0.41
N LEU A 201 -0.89 -4.59 -0.85
CA LEU A 201 -1.37 -3.28 -1.25
C LEU A 201 -2.90 -3.24 -1.18
N LYS A 202 -3.45 -2.24 -0.49
CA LYS A 202 -4.86 -1.88 -0.64
C LYS A 202 -5.02 -0.84 -1.76
N ALA A 203 -5.76 -1.20 -2.81
CA ALA A 203 -5.87 -0.42 -4.04
C ALA A 203 -6.48 0.97 -3.84
N ASP A 204 -7.47 1.10 -2.95
CA ASP A 204 -8.24 2.33 -2.75
C ASP A 204 -7.41 3.47 -2.14
N ARG A 205 -6.55 3.14 -1.17
CA ARG A 205 -5.80 4.13 -0.37
C ARG A 205 -4.28 3.98 -0.49
N PHE A 206 -3.80 3.02 -1.27
CA PHE A 206 -2.37 2.66 -1.36
C PHE A 206 -1.72 2.41 0.01
N GLN A 207 -2.49 1.80 0.92
CA GLN A 207 -1.99 1.39 2.22
C GLN A 207 -1.15 0.12 2.08
N PHE A 208 0.05 0.14 2.66
CA PHE A 208 0.98 -0.98 2.62
C PHE A 208 0.77 -1.84 3.87
N ALA A 209 -0.09 -2.85 3.77
CA ALA A 209 -0.28 -3.81 4.84
C ALA A 209 0.85 -4.86 4.82
N SER A 210 1.30 -5.29 5.99
CA SER A 210 2.30 -6.37 6.14
C SER A 210 3.60 -6.17 5.34
N LEU A 211 4.06 -4.92 5.17
CA LEU A 211 5.33 -4.62 4.50
C LEU A 211 6.48 -5.35 5.19
N ARG A 212 7.20 -6.16 4.41
CA ARG A 212 8.44 -6.82 4.79
C ARG A 212 9.54 -6.36 3.85
N CYS A 213 10.69 -6.05 4.44
CA CYS A 213 11.92 -5.71 3.73
C CYS A 213 12.98 -6.77 4.08
N PRO A 214 14.11 -6.79 3.38
CA PRO A 214 15.24 -7.67 3.70
C PRO A 214 15.67 -7.55 5.17
N LYS A 215 16.29 -8.62 5.66
CA LYS A 215 16.76 -8.69 7.05
C LYS A 215 18.07 -7.94 7.15
N VAL A 216 18.10 -6.97 8.05
CA VAL A 216 19.32 -6.32 8.52
C VAL A 216 20.00 -7.27 9.52
N GLN A 217 21.30 -7.50 9.39
CA GLN A 217 22.08 -8.31 10.33
C GLN A 217 23.01 -7.44 11.16
N LEU A 218 23.07 -7.71 12.45
CA LEU A 218 24.05 -7.08 13.34
C LEU A 218 25.38 -7.82 13.21
N GLU A 219 26.34 -7.21 12.53
CA GLU A 219 27.74 -7.62 12.62
C GLU A 219 28.31 -7.06 13.93
N LYS A 220 28.47 -7.93 14.93
CA LYS A 220 29.13 -7.55 16.18
C LYS A 220 30.63 -7.51 15.95
N ASP A 221 31.22 -6.33 16.08
CA ASP A 221 32.67 -6.17 16.16
C ASP A 221 33.02 -5.70 17.58
N ASP A 222 34.01 -6.33 18.21
CA ASP A 222 34.47 -6.00 19.56
C ASP A 222 35.06 -4.57 19.65
N LEU A 223 35.28 -3.91 18.50
CA LEU A 223 35.83 -2.56 18.35
C LEU A 223 34.77 -1.46 18.22
N THR A 224 33.49 -1.80 17.94
CA THR A 224 32.39 -0.83 17.81
C THR A 224 31.59 -0.70 19.09
N GLY A 225 31.38 0.55 19.54
CA GLY A 225 30.50 0.81 20.68
C GLY A 225 29.04 0.49 20.34
N GLU A 226 28.29 -0.08 21.29
CA GLU A 226 26.89 -0.52 21.15
C GLU A 226 25.95 0.52 20.52
N GLN A 227 26.19 1.81 20.77
CA GLN A 227 25.40 2.91 20.20
C GLN A 227 25.62 3.07 18.69
N MET A 228 26.87 3.00 18.23
CA MET A 228 27.19 3.10 16.80
C MET A 228 26.63 1.93 16.02
N GLU A 229 26.62 0.73 16.61
CA GLU A 229 26.01 -0.46 15.99
C GLU A 229 24.49 -0.27 15.81
N LYS A 230 23.79 0.26 16.81
CA LYS A 230 22.33 0.54 16.72
C LYS A 230 22.00 1.57 15.65
N GLU A 231 22.82 2.61 15.53
CA GLU A 231 22.65 3.64 14.50
C GLU A 231 22.88 3.06 13.11
N ALA A 232 23.93 2.26 12.92
CA ALA A 232 24.19 1.58 11.65
C ALA A 232 23.01 0.69 11.23
N LEU A 233 22.48 -0.12 12.15
CA LEU A 233 21.28 -0.95 11.90
C LEU A 233 20.07 -0.12 11.47
N PHE A 234 19.86 1.02 12.13
CA PHE A 234 18.75 1.91 11.80
C PHE A 234 18.91 2.47 10.39
N PHE A 235 20.09 2.96 10.03
CA PHE A 235 20.34 3.51 8.70
C PHE A 235 20.23 2.44 7.60
N GLU A 236 20.73 1.22 7.85
CA GLU A 236 20.56 0.10 6.91
C GLU A 236 19.08 -0.24 6.74
N ARG A 237 18.31 -0.27 7.84
CA ARG A 237 16.86 -0.48 7.78
C ARG A 237 16.15 0.60 6.98
N MET A 238 16.54 1.87 7.16
CA MET A 238 15.99 3.00 6.40
C MET A 238 16.36 2.91 4.92
N HIS A 239 17.60 2.55 4.61
CA HIS A 239 18.05 2.30 3.23
C HIS A 239 17.17 1.24 2.55
N LEU A 240 17.01 0.07 3.17
CA LEU A 240 16.16 -1.01 2.63
C LEU A 240 14.69 -0.60 2.50
N LEU A 241 14.16 0.18 3.45
CA LEU A 241 12.79 0.68 3.38
C LEU A 241 12.62 1.66 2.21
N HIS A 242 13.54 2.62 2.06
CA HIS A 242 13.52 3.61 0.99
C HIS A 242 13.71 2.96 -0.38
N THR A 243 14.60 1.97 -0.50
CA THR A 243 14.75 1.18 -1.73
C THR A 243 13.45 0.49 -2.08
N GLY A 244 12.79 -0.20 -1.15
CA GLY A 244 11.50 -0.87 -1.41
C GLY A 244 10.39 0.10 -1.84
N LEU A 245 10.36 1.31 -1.27
CA LEU A 245 9.44 2.37 -1.68
C LEU A 245 9.75 2.88 -3.09
N GLN A 246 11.04 3.10 -3.41
CA GLN A 246 11.50 3.51 -4.73
C GLN A 246 11.15 2.47 -5.81
N LEU A 247 11.30 1.17 -5.51
CA LEU A 247 10.92 0.09 -6.43
C LEU A 247 9.41 0.10 -6.70
N PHE A 248 8.59 0.28 -5.65
CA PHE A 248 7.15 0.42 -5.82
C PHE A 248 6.79 1.66 -6.65
N ASP A 249 7.43 2.79 -6.39
CA ASP A 249 7.18 4.03 -7.13
C ASP A 249 7.59 3.88 -8.59
N SER A 250 8.71 3.22 -8.89
CA SER A 250 9.14 2.93 -10.25
C SER A 250 8.18 1.99 -10.97
N LEU A 251 7.67 0.96 -10.27
CA LEU A 251 6.65 0.06 -10.80
C LEU A 251 5.35 0.80 -11.11
N PHE A 252 4.92 1.70 -10.22
CA PHE A 252 3.71 2.49 -10.42
C PHE A 252 3.88 3.51 -11.55
N ALA A 253 5.06 4.13 -11.68
CA ALA A 253 5.38 5.01 -12.80
C ALA A 253 5.32 4.28 -14.15
N ALA A 254 5.89 3.07 -14.25
CA ALA A 254 5.83 2.24 -15.46
C ALA A 254 4.39 1.87 -15.86
N PHE A 255 3.50 1.68 -14.88
CA PHE A 255 2.07 1.53 -15.14
C PHE A 255 1.44 2.84 -15.64
N LEU A 256 1.72 3.97 -14.98
CA LEU A 256 1.16 5.28 -15.34
C LEU A 256 1.52 5.68 -16.77
N ASP A 257 2.74 5.38 -17.22
CA ASP A 257 3.21 5.60 -18.59
C ASP A 257 2.35 4.91 -19.65
N GLN A 258 1.74 3.77 -19.31
CA GLN A 258 0.80 3.06 -20.18
C GLN A 258 -0.64 3.55 -19.95
N ARG A 259 -1.03 3.71 -18.68
CA ARG A 259 -2.38 4.03 -18.23
C ARG A 259 -2.89 5.38 -18.72
N LEU A 260 -1.99 6.34 -18.89
CA LEU A 260 -2.31 7.71 -19.31
C LEU A 260 -2.22 7.91 -20.84
N THR A 261 -2.00 6.84 -21.59
CA THR A 261 -2.02 6.89 -23.06
C THR A 261 -3.44 6.73 -23.59
N ASP A 262 -3.70 7.27 -24.79
CA ASP A 262 -4.98 7.08 -25.48
C ASP A 262 -5.21 5.62 -25.92
N ALA A 263 -4.17 4.79 -25.88
CA ALA A 263 -4.22 3.36 -26.17
C ALA A 263 -4.73 2.52 -24.98
N TRP A 264 -4.82 3.09 -23.77
CA TRP A 264 -5.23 2.34 -22.58
C TRP A 264 -6.54 1.56 -22.73
N PRO A 265 -7.64 2.10 -23.31
CA PRO A 265 -8.88 1.33 -23.48
C PRO A 265 -8.69 0.05 -24.31
N GLN A 266 -7.84 0.09 -25.33
CA GLN A 266 -7.51 -1.07 -26.15
C GLN A 266 -6.62 -2.06 -25.38
N GLN A 267 -5.65 -1.56 -24.61
CA GLN A 267 -4.82 -2.39 -23.74
C GLN A 267 -5.66 -3.09 -22.67
N LEU A 268 -6.57 -2.38 -22.01
CA LEU A 268 -7.48 -2.92 -21.01
C LEU A 268 -8.40 -4.00 -21.60
N ALA A 269 -8.92 -3.80 -22.81
CA ALA A 269 -9.68 -4.82 -23.52
C ALA A 269 -8.84 -6.07 -23.81
N ALA A 270 -7.58 -5.89 -24.23
CA ALA A 270 -6.65 -6.99 -24.47
C ALA A 270 -6.28 -7.75 -23.18
N ILE A 271 -6.07 -7.05 -22.05
CA ILE A 271 -5.88 -7.65 -20.73
C ILE A 271 -7.07 -8.54 -20.38
N ARG A 272 -8.30 -8.01 -20.47
CA ARG A 272 -9.52 -8.77 -20.17
C ARG A 272 -9.67 -10.00 -21.06
N GLN A 273 -9.31 -9.89 -22.34
CA GLN A 273 -9.34 -11.03 -23.26
C GLN A 273 -8.34 -12.12 -22.86
N ARG A 274 -7.11 -11.75 -22.48
CA ARG A 274 -6.10 -12.71 -22.00
C ARG A 274 -6.54 -13.40 -20.72
N LEU A 275 -7.09 -12.66 -19.75
CA LEU A 275 -7.63 -13.25 -18.52
C LEU A 275 -8.74 -14.27 -18.77
N ALA A 276 -9.61 -14.01 -19.75
CA ALA A 276 -10.64 -14.98 -20.17
C ALA A 276 -10.05 -16.24 -20.83
N GLN A 277 -8.90 -16.13 -21.50
CA GLN A 277 -8.18 -17.28 -22.06
C GLN A 277 -7.50 -18.10 -20.96
N SER A 278 -6.87 -17.45 -19.98
CA SER A 278 -6.23 -18.13 -18.82
C SER A 278 -7.23 -18.88 -17.94
N GLN A 279 -8.53 -18.56 -18.03
CA GLN A 279 -9.60 -19.33 -17.38
C GLN A 279 -9.84 -20.68 -18.07
N ALA A 280 -9.68 -20.74 -19.39
CA ALA A 280 -10.03 -21.90 -20.21
C ALA A 280 -8.93 -22.99 -20.27
N GLU A 281 -7.68 -22.61 -19.96
CA GLU A 281 -6.50 -23.49 -19.96
C GLU A 281 -6.19 -24.11 -18.59
#